data_AF-A0A1F8BHR4-F1
#
_entry.id   AF-A0A1F8BHR4-F1
#
_cell.length_a   1.000
_cell.length_b   1.000
_cell.length_c   1.000
_cell.angle_alpha   90.00
_cell.angle_beta   90.00
_cell.angle_gamma   90.00
#
_symmetry.space_group_name_H-M   'P 1'
#
loop_
_entity.id
_entity.type
_entity.pdbx_description
1 polymer ?
#
loop_
_entity_poly.entity_id
_entity_poly.type
_entity_poly.pdbx_seq_one_letter_code
_entity_poly.pdbx_strand_id
1 'polypeptide(L)'
;MKRVIAIILLISLLFFIYFYFSTKTSQKQDSNKTEVLTNEKGAPLMATGNCNQDTDCFPSGCSSQICANHEVITTCEVVEIPEKETYSCGCVENRCVWYRDRKN
;
A
#
# COMPACT_ATOMS: atom_id res chain seq x y z
N MET A 1 -45.34 26.22 10.59
CA MET A 1 -44.32 25.88 11.60
C MET A 1 -43.99 24.38 11.66
N LYS A 2 -44.96 23.48 11.89
CA LYS A 2 -44.70 22.02 11.96
C LYS A 2 -44.01 21.42 10.72
N ARG A 3 -44.39 21.88 9.51
CA ARG A 3 -43.78 21.44 8.24
C ARG A 3 -42.33 21.93 8.05
N VAL A 4 -41.99 23.11 8.59
CA VAL A 4 -40.64 23.69 8.50
C VAL A 4 -39.69 22.94 9.43
N ILE A 5 -40.15 22.60 10.64
CA ILE A 5 -39.39 21.80 11.61
C ILE A 5 -39.09 20.41 11.02
N ALA A 6 -40.04 19.78 10.34
CA ALA A 6 -39.84 18.48 9.71
C ALA A 6 -38.74 18.51 8.61
N ILE A 7 -38.68 19.58 7.82
CA ILE A 7 -37.68 19.73 6.74
C ILE A 7 -36.27 19.91 7.32
N ILE A 8 -36.12 20.69 8.39
CA ILE A 8 -34.82 20.92 9.04
C ILE A 8 -34.27 19.61 9.62
N LEU A 9 -35.12 18.79 10.25
CA LEU A 9 -34.72 17.50 10.80
C LEU A 9 -34.27 16.52 9.69
N LEU A 10 -34.95 16.52 8.54
CA LEU A 10 -34.55 15.69 7.40
C LEU A 10 -33.20 16.11 6.83
N ILE A 11 -32.94 17.41 6.67
CA ILE A 11 -31.68 17.93 6.14
C ILE A 11 -30.52 17.59 7.08
N SER A 12 -30.68 17.78 8.38
CA SER A 12 -29.66 17.42 9.37
C SER A 12 -29.34 15.93 9.32
N LEU A 13 -30.34 15.08 9.19
CA LEU A 13 -30.17 13.62 9.15
C LEU A 13 -29.44 13.17 7.86
N LEU A 14 -29.75 13.79 6.73
CA LEU A 14 -29.04 13.57 5.47
C LEU A 14 -27.57 14.03 5.55
N PHE A 15 -27.30 15.15 6.21
CA PHE A 15 -25.93 15.65 6.40
C PHE A 15 -25.09 14.74 7.30
N PHE A 16 -25.67 14.20 8.37
CA PHE A 16 -25.02 13.22 9.23
C PHE A 16 -24.73 11.89 8.51
N ILE A 17 -25.65 11.42 7.67
CA ILE A 17 -25.42 10.23 6.84
C ILE A 17 -24.30 10.49 5.82
N TYR A 18 -24.32 11.65 5.16
CA TYR A 18 -23.28 12.04 4.21
C TYR A 18 -21.91 12.16 4.89
N PHE A 19 -21.84 12.77 6.07
CA PHE A 19 -20.59 12.88 6.84
C PHE A 19 -20.10 11.51 7.33
N TYR A 20 -20.99 10.66 7.85
CA TYR A 20 -20.66 9.28 8.21
C TYR A 20 -20.10 8.49 7.02
N PHE A 21 -20.72 8.64 5.85
CA PHE A 21 -20.26 8.01 4.62
C PHE A 21 -18.90 8.57 4.16
N SER A 22 -18.70 9.89 4.28
CA SER A 22 -17.44 10.58 3.96
C SER A 22 -16.30 10.18 4.90
N THR A 23 -16.58 9.89 6.17
CA THR A 23 -15.55 9.40 7.12
C THR A 23 -15.16 7.94 6.91
N LYS A 24 -15.96 7.17 6.16
CA LYS A 24 -15.70 5.76 5.86
C LYS A 24 -14.79 5.54 4.65
N THR A 25 -14.30 6.60 3.99
CA THR A 25 -13.38 6.47 2.84
C THR A 25 -11.92 6.35 3.30
N SER A 26 -11.63 5.49 4.28
CA SER A 26 -10.30 4.87 4.32
C SER A 26 -10.32 3.79 3.25
N GLN A 27 -9.85 4.13 2.05
CA GLN A 27 -9.53 3.12 1.05
C GLN A 27 -8.52 2.16 1.68
N LYS A 28 -9.01 0.98 2.10
CA LYS A 28 -8.19 -0.22 1.97
C LYS A 28 -7.98 -0.36 0.47
N GLN A 29 -6.81 0.07 0.02
CA GLN A 29 -6.37 -0.12 -1.35
C GLN A 29 -6.58 -1.61 -1.67
N ASP A 30 -7.18 -1.88 -2.82
CA ASP A 30 -7.62 -3.20 -3.21
C ASP A 30 -6.41 -4.15 -3.34
N SER A 31 -6.06 -4.80 -2.23
CA SER A 31 -5.08 -5.89 -2.09
C SER A 31 -5.42 -7.11 -2.96
N ASN A 32 -6.49 -7.08 -3.76
CA ASN A 32 -6.96 -8.24 -4.48
C ASN A 32 -6.11 -8.59 -5.72
N LYS A 33 -5.44 -7.61 -6.34
CA LYS A 33 -4.66 -7.86 -7.58
C LYS A 33 -3.16 -8.03 -7.37
N THR A 34 -2.59 -7.44 -6.32
CA THR A 34 -1.13 -7.37 -6.11
C THR A 34 -0.71 -8.19 -4.91
N GLU A 35 0.18 -9.15 -5.11
CA GLU A 35 0.75 -10.00 -4.06
C GLU A 35 2.11 -9.47 -3.63
N VAL A 36 2.23 -9.08 -2.36
CA VAL A 36 3.48 -8.59 -1.76
C VAL A 36 4.29 -9.76 -1.22
N LEU A 37 5.59 -9.77 -1.49
CA LEU A 37 6.53 -10.73 -0.92
C LEU A 37 6.65 -10.49 0.59
N THR A 38 6.14 -11.42 1.39
CA THR A 38 6.10 -11.32 2.84
C THR A 38 6.70 -12.55 3.50
N ASN A 39 7.15 -12.40 4.75
CA ASN A 39 7.52 -13.54 5.59
C ASN A 39 6.28 -14.20 6.21
N GLU A 40 6.48 -15.27 6.99
CA GLU A 40 5.40 -16.00 7.69
C GLU A 40 4.53 -15.14 8.62
N LYS A 41 5.02 -13.95 9.02
CA LYS A 41 4.30 -13.00 9.87
C LYS A 41 3.56 -11.92 9.04
N GLY A 42 3.60 -12.02 7.72
CA GLY A 42 3.00 -11.03 6.80
C GLY A 42 3.80 -9.73 6.69
N ALA A 43 5.03 -9.67 7.19
CA ALA A 43 5.87 -8.48 7.05
C ALA A 43 6.59 -8.50 5.69
N PRO A 44 6.73 -7.36 4.98
CA PRO A 44 7.46 -7.29 3.72
C PRO A 44 8.90 -7.79 3.87
N LEU A 45 9.29 -8.71 2.99
CA LEU A 45 10.62 -9.30 2.99
C LEU A 45 11.56 -8.43 2.15
N MET A 46 12.80 -8.24 2.63
CA MET A 46 13.87 -7.53 1.89
C MET A 46 13.41 -6.17 1.33
N ALA A 47 12.75 -5.39 2.17
CA ALA A 47 12.05 -4.17 1.77
C ALA A 47 12.16 -3.11 2.88
N THR A 48 12.44 -1.86 2.51
CA THR A 48 12.53 -0.75 3.46
C THR A 48 12.22 0.59 2.80
N GLY A 49 11.83 1.59 3.60
CA GLY A 49 11.53 2.93 3.12
C GLY A 49 10.07 3.16 2.76
N ASN A 50 9.69 4.43 2.85
CA ASN A 50 8.35 4.91 2.49
C ASN A 50 8.38 5.54 1.10
N CYS A 51 7.24 5.52 0.42
CA CYS A 51 7.11 6.02 -0.95
C CYS A 51 5.73 6.61 -1.20
N ASN A 52 5.63 7.36 -2.29
CA ASN A 52 4.38 7.89 -2.82
C ASN A 52 4.04 7.28 -4.19
N GLN A 53 5.05 6.88 -4.97
CA GLN A 53 4.91 6.32 -6.31
C GLN A 53 5.96 5.24 -6.59
N ASP A 54 5.71 4.34 -7.54
CA ASP A 54 6.59 3.20 -7.84
C ASP A 54 8.03 3.61 -8.16
N THR A 55 8.19 4.73 -8.85
CA THR A 55 9.50 5.26 -9.25
C THR A 55 10.31 5.83 -8.09
N ASP A 56 9.72 5.98 -6.90
CA ASP A 56 10.47 6.31 -5.68
C ASP A 56 11.28 5.12 -5.18
N CYS A 57 10.93 3.90 -5.60
CA CYS A 57 11.54 2.66 -5.13
C CYS A 57 12.44 2.06 -6.21
N PHE A 58 13.59 1.54 -5.80
CA PHE A 58 14.53 0.88 -6.67
C PHE A 58 15.24 -0.28 -5.97
N PRO A 59 15.71 -1.30 -6.72
CA PRO A 59 16.55 -2.35 -6.17
C PRO A 59 17.88 -1.80 -5.64
N SER A 60 18.22 -2.20 -4.42
CA SER A 60 19.31 -1.68 -3.59
C SER A 60 19.95 -2.84 -2.80
N GLY A 61 21.02 -2.59 -2.06
CA GLY A 61 21.84 -3.67 -1.48
C GLY A 61 22.86 -4.25 -2.46
N CYS A 62 23.84 -5.00 -1.94
CA CYS A 62 24.98 -5.46 -2.73
C CYS A 62 24.61 -6.30 -3.98
N SER A 63 23.55 -7.10 -3.90
CA SER A 63 23.05 -7.95 -4.98
C SER A 63 21.71 -7.44 -5.55
N SER A 64 21.38 -6.17 -5.32
CA SER A 64 20.07 -5.59 -5.67
C SER A 64 18.88 -6.32 -5.03
N GLN A 65 19.08 -6.89 -3.85
CA GLN A 65 18.11 -7.74 -3.18
C GLN A 65 17.10 -6.97 -2.33
N ILE A 66 17.39 -5.73 -1.96
CA ILE A 66 16.52 -4.90 -1.13
C ILE A 66 15.71 -3.95 -2.00
N CYS A 67 14.38 -3.93 -1.90
CA CYS A 67 13.57 -2.88 -2.51
C CYS A 67 13.50 -1.68 -1.56
N ALA A 68 14.04 -0.53 -1.99
CA ALA A 68 14.14 0.65 -1.13
C ALA A 68 13.99 1.97 -1.89
N ASN A 69 13.70 3.05 -1.16
CA ASN A 69 13.75 4.41 -1.67
C ASN A 69 15.10 5.11 -1.47
N HIS A 70 16.12 4.37 -1.03
CA HIS A 70 17.46 4.89 -0.76
C HIS A 70 18.51 3.78 -0.97
N GLU A 71 19.78 4.17 -1.05
CA GLU A 71 20.88 3.22 -1.09
C GLU A 71 21.03 2.52 0.27
N VAL A 72 20.97 1.18 0.25
CA VAL A 72 21.11 0.33 1.43
C VAL A 72 22.42 -0.43 1.29
N ILE A 73 23.33 -0.24 2.24
CA ILE A 73 24.59 -0.98 2.29
C ILE A 73 24.35 -2.28 3.07
N THR A 74 24.54 -3.42 2.41
CA THR A 74 24.43 -4.75 3.01
C THR A 74 25.75 -5.50 2.88
N THR A 75 25.90 -6.61 3.60
CA THR A 75 26.92 -7.60 3.25
C THR A 75 26.62 -8.20 1.88
N CYS A 76 27.65 -8.68 1.20
CA CYS A 76 27.56 -9.31 -0.13
C CYS A 76 27.47 -10.83 -0.01
N GLU A 77 26.55 -11.30 0.82
CA GLU A 77 26.29 -12.73 1.01
C GLU A 77 25.36 -13.26 -0.08
N VAL A 78 25.52 -14.54 -0.43
CA VAL A 78 24.58 -15.24 -1.30
C VAL A 78 23.28 -15.44 -0.52
N VAL A 79 22.32 -14.56 -0.73
CA VAL A 79 20.98 -14.66 -0.16
C VAL A 79 19.99 -15.01 -1.25
N GLU A 80 18.88 -15.66 -0.87
CA GLU A 80 17.77 -15.91 -1.78
C GLU A 80 17.12 -14.56 -2.15
N ILE A 81 17.23 -14.18 -3.42
CA ILE A 81 16.72 -12.92 -3.95
C ILE A 81 15.39 -13.23 -4.64
N PRO A 82 14.33 -12.41 -4.47
CA PRO A 82 13.16 -12.54 -5.31
C PRO A 82 13.55 -12.47 -6.78
N GLU A 83 13.17 -13.49 -7.54
CA GLU A 83 13.45 -13.56 -8.97
C GLU A 83 12.88 -12.31 -9.66
N LYS A 84 13.76 -11.53 -10.29
CA LYS A 84 13.40 -10.26 -10.95
C LYS A 84 12.39 -10.44 -12.09
N GLU A 85 12.26 -11.66 -12.62
CA GLU A 85 11.26 -12.02 -13.63
C GLU A 85 9.87 -12.24 -13.03
N THR A 86 9.81 -12.50 -11.72
CA THR A 86 8.59 -12.84 -10.98
C THR A 86 8.10 -11.65 -10.14
N TYR A 87 9.01 -10.85 -9.58
CA TYR A 87 8.69 -9.73 -8.69
C TYR A 87 9.24 -8.40 -9.21
N SER A 88 8.45 -7.35 -9.02
CA SER A 88 8.80 -5.94 -9.25
C SER A 88 9.05 -5.22 -7.93
N CYS A 89 9.98 -4.27 -7.92
CA CYS A 89 10.16 -3.34 -6.80
C CYS A 89 9.39 -2.06 -7.08
N GLY A 90 8.54 -1.64 -6.15
CA GLY A 90 7.74 -0.42 -6.28
C GLY A 90 6.95 -0.12 -5.01
N CYS A 91 5.94 0.74 -5.14
CA CYS A 91 5.27 1.37 -4.00
C CYS A 91 3.89 0.76 -3.77
N VAL A 92 3.73 0.03 -2.68
CA VAL A 92 2.43 -0.54 -2.26
C VAL A 92 2.13 -0.07 -0.84
N GLU A 93 0.96 0.53 -0.64
CA GLU A 93 0.53 1.07 0.66
C GLU A 93 1.59 1.98 1.31
N ASN A 94 2.11 2.93 0.52
CA ASN A 94 3.13 3.90 0.93
C ASN A 94 4.48 3.30 1.37
N ARG A 95 4.76 2.03 1.04
CA ARG A 95 6.02 1.36 1.38
C ARG A 95 6.66 0.75 0.14
N CYS A 96 7.97 0.86 0.04
CA CYS A 96 8.72 0.14 -0.99
C CYS A 96 8.71 -1.34 -0.66
N VAL A 97 8.21 -2.16 -1.58
CA VAL A 97 8.12 -3.61 -1.41
C VAL A 97 8.37 -4.34 -2.72
N TRP A 98 8.78 -5.60 -2.62
CA TRP A 98 8.71 -6.53 -3.73
C TRP A 98 7.27 -7.02 -3.90
N TYR A 99 6.70 -6.87 -5.08
CA TYR A 99 5.34 -7.32 -5.39
C TYR A 99 5.24 -7.95 -6.77
N ARG A 100 4.17 -8.69 -7.01
CA ARG A 100 3.80 -9.21 -8.33
C ARG A 100 2.31 -9.07 -8.58
N ASP A 101 1.94 -9.00 -9.85
CA ASP A 101 0.54 -9.14 -10.23
C ASP A 101 0.14 -10.62 -10.14
N ARG A 102 -0.97 -10.93 -9.46
CA ARG A 102 -1.55 -12.27 -9.57
C ARG A 102 -2.12 -12.43 -10.98
N LYS A 103 -1.49 -13.29 -11.79
CA LYS A 103 -2.08 -13.79 -13.03
C LYS A 103 -3.30 -14.63 -12.64
N ASN A 104 -4.47 -14.20 -13.13
CA ASN A 104 -5.74 -14.91 -12.98
C ASN A 104 -5.81 -16.12 -13.90
#